data_AF-A0A920QJG2-F1
#
_entry.id   AF-A0A920QJG2-F1
#
_cell.length_a   1.000
_cell.length_b   1.000
_cell.length_c   1.000
_cell.angle_alpha   90.00
_cell.angle_beta   90.00
_cell.angle_gamma   90.00
#
_symmetry.space_group_name_H-M   'P 1'
#
loop_
_entity.id
_entity.type
_entity.pdbx_description
1 polymer ?
#
loop_
_entity_poly.entity_id
_entity_poly.type
_entity_poly.pdbx_seq_one_letter_code
_entity_poly.pdbx_strand_id
1 'polypeptide(L)'
;MGKVDLVKLKEPAYKQGCWDEMTTVVEDIKKNGPEVYKPTCACAYVDMALTKAASTSFASKPANKPVLDFIRAYTIPTALVNSSLAFYMDESGGDMEETAKNFLSSSKIWESWVPANVAKKVKAAL
;
A
#
# COMPACT_ATOMS: atom_id res chain seq x y z
N MET A 1 9.05 8.07 7.33
CA MET A 1 9.48 9.50 7.21
C MET A 1 9.93 10.11 8.54
N GLY A 2 10.39 9.33 9.55
CA GLY A 2 10.80 9.88 10.86
C GLY A 2 12.32 10.01 11.10
N LYS A 3 13.16 9.42 10.24
CA LYS A 3 14.63 9.43 10.42
C LYS A 3 15.34 10.63 9.79
N VAL A 4 14.63 11.41 9.00
CA VAL A 4 15.18 12.52 8.21
C VAL A 4 14.24 13.70 8.33
N ASP A 5 14.78 14.88 8.63
CA ASP A 5 14.04 16.14 8.73
C ASP A 5 13.71 16.65 7.32
N LEU A 6 12.57 16.18 6.80
CA LEU A 6 12.10 16.51 5.46
C LEU A 6 10.76 17.24 5.54
N VAL A 7 10.66 18.36 4.83
CA VAL A 7 9.39 19.06 4.59
C VAL A 7 8.78 18.51 3.31
N LYS A 8 7.55 17.99 3.39
CA LYS A 8 6.79 17.58 2.20
C LYS A 8 6.39 18.82 1.39
N LEU A 9 6.92 18.94 0.18
CA LEU A 9 6.50 19.99 -0.75
C LEU A 9 5.10 19.70 -1.30
N LYS A 10 4.33 20.77 -1.58
CA LYS A 10 3.02 20.66 -2.20
C LYS A 10 3.17 20.56 -3.72
N GLU A 11 2.81 19.40 -4.27
CA GLU A 11 2.79 19.17 -5.71
C GLU A 11 1.50 19.71 -6.36
N PRO A 12 1.53 20.12 -7.64
CA PRO A 12 0.32 20.41 -8.39
C PRO A 12 -0.58 19.16 -8.50
N ALA A 13 -1.90 19.32 -8.53
CA ALA A 13 -2.81 18.18 -8.66
C ALA A 13 -2.57 17.40 -9.97
N TYR A 14 -2.80 16.09 -9.94
CA TYR A 14 -2.72 15.22 -11.12
C TYR A 14 -3.58 15.75 -12.27
N LYS A 15 -3.01 15.77 -13.48
CA LYS A 15 -3.72 16.06 -14.73
C LYS A 15 -3.21 15.12 -15.82
N GLN A 16 -4.10 14.31 -16.40
CA GLN A 16 -3.75 13.31 -17.43
C GLN A 16 -2.90 13.90 -18.56
N GLY A 17 -3.33 15.03 -19.16
CA GLY A 17 -2.55 15.64 -20.25
C GLY A 17 -1.14 16.07 -19.83
N CYS A 18 -0.97 16.51 -18.58
CA CYS A 18 0.35 16.87 -18.07
C CYS A 18 1.24 15.64 -17.83
N TRP A 19 0.63 14.58 -17.29
CA TRP A 19 1.28 13.29 -17.09
C TRP A 19 1.78 12.69 -18.41
N ASP A 20 0.99 12.79 -19.47
CA ASP A 20 1.35 12.26 -20.80
C ASP A 20 2.53 13.03 -21.42
N GLU A 21 2.55 14.36 -21.29
CA GLU A 21 3.68 15.21 -21.71
C GLU A 21 4.96 14.86 -20.95
N MET A 22 4.89 14.78 -19.61
CA MET A 22 6.04 14.38 -18.79
C MET A 22 6.55 12.99 -19.16
N THR A 23 5.64 12.03 -19.37
CA THR A 23 6.00 10.64 -19.71
C THR A 23 6.74 10.58 -21.04
N THR A 24 6.34 11.40 -22.03
CA THR A 24 7.05 11.50 -23.31
C THR A 24 8.51 11.92 -23.13
N VAL A 25 8.76 12.92 -22.27
CA VAL A 25 10.13 13.36 -21.94
C VAL A 25 10.90 12.27 -21.21
N VAL A 26 10.27 11.57 -20.25
CA VAL A 26 10.89 10.46 -19.51
C VAL A 26 11.30 9.31 -20.45
N GLU A 27 10.45 8.94 -21.42
CA GLU A 27 10.78 7.91 -22.40
C GLU A 27 11.89 8.34 -23.36
N ASP A 28 11.94 9.61 -23.75
CA ASP A 28 13.04 10.16 -24.57
C ASP A 28 14.37 10.13 -23.79
N ILE A 29 14.34 10.48 -22.49
CA ILE A 29 15.51 10.38 -21.59
C ILE A 29 15.99 8.94 -21.44
N LYS A 30 15.08 7.97 -21.23
CA LYS A 30 15.44 6.54 -21.13
C LYS A 30 16.15 6.05 -22.38
N LYS A 31 15.75 6.56 -23.55
CA LYS A 31 16.29 6.15 -24.85
C LYS A 31 17.60 6.85 -25.19
N ASN A 32 17.69 8.16 -24.95
CA ASN A 32 18.73 9.02 -25.52
C ASN A 32 19.61 9.71 -24.46
N GLY A 33 19.39 9.44 -23.18
CA GLY A 33 20.12 10.01 -22.05
C GLY A 33 19.51 11.31 -21.52
N PRO A 34 19.99 11.81 -20.35
CA PRO A 34 19.39 12.98 -19.69
C PRO A 34 19.52 14.28 -20.49
N GLU A 35 20.46 14.36 -21.43
CA GLU A 35 20.72 15.57 -22.24
C GLU A 35 19.56 15.95 -23.17
N VAL A 36 18.64 15.03 -23.47
CA VAL A 36 17.45 15.33 -24.29
C VAL A 36 16.27 15.87 -23.48
N TYR A 37 16.48 16.18 -22.20
CA TYR A 37 15.45 16.76 -21.35
C TYR A 37 14.83 18.01 -21.97
N LYS A 38 13.49 18.07 -21.93
CA LYS A 38 12.71 19.24 -22.34
C LYS A 38 11.74 19.60 -21.22
N PRO A 39 11.62 20.89 -20.85
CA PRO A 39 10.67 21.30 -19.82
C PRO A 39 9.23 21.05 -20.30
N THR A 40 8.41 20.52 -19.41
CA THR A 40 6.97 20.31 -19.57
C THR A 40 6.26 20.84 -18.32
N CYS A 41 4.94 20.80 -18.28
CA CYS A 41 4.24 21.00 -17.01
C CYS A 41 4.61 19.89 -16.00
N ALA A 42 4.34 20.12 -14.71
CA ALA A 42 4.52 19.11 -13.67
C ALA A 42 3.20 18.87 -12.92
N CYS A 43 2.94 17.61 -12.55
CA CYS A 43 1.82 17.25 -11.70
C CYS A 43 2.20 16.11 -10.76
N ALA A 44 1.46 15.98 -9.64
CA ALA A 44 1.55 14.84 -8.75
C ALA A 44 1.27 13.54 -9.50
N TYR A 45 1.77 12.43 -8.96
CA TYR A 45 1.35 11.10 -9.36
C TYR A 45 -0.14 10.89 -9.08
N VAL A 46 -0.76 9.99 -9.84
CA VAL A 46 -2.11 9.52 -9.52
C VAL A 46 -2.07 8.76 -8.19
N ASP A 47 -3.09 8.95 -7.34
CA ASP A 47 -3.30 8.08 -6.19
C ASP A 47 -3.55 6.65 -6.69
N MET A 48 -2.59 5.76 -6.45
CA MET A 48 -2.68 4.37 -6.87
C MET A 48 -3.42 3.55 -5.81
N ALA A 49 -4.54 2.95 -6.22
CA ALA A 49 -5.16 1.90 -5.42
C ALA A 49 -4.32 0.62 -5.47
N LEU A 50 -3.97 0.07 -4.30
CA LEU A 50 -3.36 -1.26 -4.21
C LEU A 50 -4.47 -2.33 -4.34
N THR A 51 -4.73 -2.76 -5.57
CA THR A 51 -5.77 -3.74 -5.88
C THR A 51 -5.36 -5.14 -5.45
N LYS A 52 -6.30 -5.87 -4.82
CA LYS A 52 -6.13 -7.28 -4.44
C LYS A 52 -6.77 -8.16 -5.50
N ALA A 53 -6.09 -9.24 -5.89
CA ALA A 53 -6.56 -10.18 -6.89
C ALA A 53 -6.41 -11.63 -6.41
N ALA A 54 -7.25 -12.51 -6.94
CA ALA A 54 -7.13 -13.96 -6.82
C ALA A 54 -7.25 -14.58 -8.21
N SER A 55 -6.58 -15.70 -8.45
CA SER A 55 -6.74 -16.42 -9.72
C SER A 55 -8.18 -16.91 -9.89
N THR A 56 -8.64 -17.00 -11.13
CA THR A 56 -9.98 -17.51 -11.44
C THR A 56 -10.18 -18.94 -10.92
N SER A 57 -9.14 -19.78 -11.04
CA SER A 57 -9.14 -21.16 -10.53
C SER A 57 -9.22 -21.26 -9.00
N PHE A 58 -8.71 -20.27 -8.28
CA PHE A 58 -8.86 -20.19 -6.83
C PHE A 58 -10.25 -19.66 -6.47
N ALA A 59 -10.70 -18.61 -7.16
CA ALA A 59 -11.95 -17.92 -6.88
C ALA A 59 -13.19 -18.77 -7.20
N SER A 60 -13.09 -19.68 -8.17
CA SER A 60 -14.21 -20.54 -8.59
C SER A 60 -14.52 -21.68 -7.62
N LYS A 61 -13.62 -22.00 -6.68
CA LYS A 61 -13.82 -23.07 -5.70
C LYS A 61 -14.71 -22.57 -4.54
N PRO A 62 -15.91 -23.16 -4.32
CA PRO A 62 -16.79 -22.72 -3.25
C PRO A 62 -16.16 -22.78 -1.85
N ALA A 63 -15.29 -23.77 -1.61
CA ALA A 63 -14.55 -23.92 -0.35
C ALA A 63 -13.63 -22.72 -0.03
N ASN A 64 -13.22 -21.95 -1.03
CA ASN A 64 -12.35 -20.78 -0.84
C ASN A 64 -13.13 -19.50 -0.51
N LYS A 65 -14.47 -19.54 -0.50
CA LYS A 65 -15.31 -18.37 -0.22
C LYS A 65 -14.93 -17.63 1.07
N PRO A 66 -14.65 -18.30 2.22
CA PRO A 66 -14.26 -17.59 3.43
C PRO A 66 -12.97 -16.77 3.28
N VAL A 67 -12.00 -17.28 2.52
CA VAL A 67 -10.74 -16.57 2.24
C VAL A 67 -10.99 -15.38 1.31
N LEU A 68 -11.82 -15.56 0.27
CA LEU A 68 -12.19 -14.46 -0.63
C LEU A 68 -12.95 -13.35 0.10
N ASP A 69 -13.84 -13.69 1.02
CA ASP A 69 -14.58 -12.73 1.83
C ASP A 69 -13.64 -11.92 2.73
N PHE A 70 -12.67 -12.58 3.37
CA PHE A 70 -11.60 -11.91 4.10
C PHE A 70 -10.78 -10.97 3.20
N ILE A 71 -10.28 -11.45 2.05
CA ILE A 71 -9.46 -10.64 1.13
C ILE A 71 -10.25 -9.41 0.64
N ARG A 72 -11.56 -9.54 0.40
CA ARG A 72 -12.40 -8.40 0.01
C ARG A 72 -12.49 -7.36 1.14
N ALA A 73 -12.72 -7.80 2.37
CA ALA A 73 -12.86 -6.92 3.53
C ALA A 73 -11.52 -6.29 4.01
N TYR A 74 -10.40 -7.00 3.86
CA TYR A 74 -9.07 -6.58 4.29
C TYR A 74 -8.67 -5.23 3.67
N THR A 75 -8.50 -4.18 4.47
CA THR A 75 -8.00 -2.88 3.98
C THR A 75 -7.26 -2.13 5.08
N ILE A 76 -6.06 -1.65 4.79
CA ILE A 76 -5.24 -0.91 5.75
C ILE A 76 -5.03 0.51 5.21
N PRO A 77 -5.46 1.56 5.93
CA PRO A 77 -5.20 2.93 5.53
C PRO A 77 -3.69 3.24 5.48
N THR A 78 -3.26 4.09 4.56
CA THR A 78 -1.85 4.46 4.37
C THR A 78 -1.17 4.94 5.66
N ALA A 79 -1.88 5.69 6.51
CA ALA A 79 -1.35 6.13 7.80
C ALA A 79 -0.94 4.94 8.71
N LEU A 80 -1.74 3.88 8.71
CA LEU A 80 -1.48 2.69 9.51
C LEU A 80 -0.39 1.80 8.89
N VAL A 81 -0.32 1.73 7.56
CA VAL A 81 0.82 1.11 6.86
C VAL A 81 2.13 1.82 7.23
N ASN A 82 2.14 3.15 7.24
CA ASN A 82 3.32 3.93 7.59
C ASN A 82 3.76 3.73 9.04
N SER A 83 2.83 3.65 9.99
CA SER A 83 3.16 3.35 11.38
C SER A 83 3.66 1.92 11.58
N SER A 84 3.06 0.95 10.88
CA SER A 84 3.54 -0.44 10.91
C SER A 84 4.95 -0.56 10.30
N LEU A 85 5.25 0.19 9.23
CA LEU A 85 6.59 0.23 8.65
C LEU A 85 7.62 0.89 9.59
N ALA A 86 7.23 1.94 10.32
CA ALA A 86 8.10 2.53 11.33
C ALA A 86 8.41 1.52 12.44
N PHE A 87 7.39 0.84 12.98
CA PHE A 87 7.59 -0.23 13.97
C PHE A 87 8.49 -1.35 13.44
N TYR A 88 8.27 -1.80 12.20
CA TYR A 88 9.08 -2.82 11.55
C TYR A 88 10.57 -2.46 11.53
N MET A 89 10.90 -1.20 11.22
CA MET A 89 12.29 -0.76 11.11
C MET A 89 12.95 -0.45 12.45
N ASP A 90 12.18 0.08 13.41
CA ASP A 90 12.72 0.73 14.59
C ASP A 90 12.57 -0.12 15.85
N GLU A 91 11.48 -0.90 15.96
CA GLU A 91 11.13 -1.64 17.17
C GLU A 91 11.34 -3.15 17.00
N SER A 92 10.89 -3.73 15.88
CA SER A 92 10.99 -5.18 15.65
C SER A 92 12.28 -5.63 14.96
N GLY A 93 13.22 -4.72 14.69
CA GLY A 93 14.50 -5.05 14.04
C GLY A 93 14.36 -5.68 12.65
N GLY A 94 13.26 -5.40 11.93
CA GLY A 94 12.94 -6.01 10.64
C GLY A 94 12.17 -7.33 10.74
N ASP A 95 11.60 -7.68 11.89
CA ASP A 95 10.74 -8.86 12.04
C ASP A 95 9.30 -8.56 11.57
N MET A 96 8.85 -9.28 10.53
CA MET A 96 7.51 -9.15 9.96
C MET A 96 6.42 -9.80 10.83
N GLU A 97 6.71 -10.91 11.51
CA GLU A 97 5.75 -11.58 12.37
C GLU A 97 5.46 -10.75 13.61
N GLU A 98 6.50 -10.20 14.23
CA GLU A 98 6.35 -9.28 15.37
C GLU A 98 5.58 -8.03 14.96
N THR A 99 5.89 -7.46 13.79
CA THR A 99 5.13 -6.32 13.23
C THR A 99 3.65 -6.66 13.03
N ALA A 100 3.35 -7.85 12.51
CA ALA A 100 1.98 -8.30 12.30
C ALA A 100 1.25 -8.51 13.64
N LYS A 101 1.90 -9.12 14.63
CA LYS A 101 1.35 -9.27 15.99
C LYS A 101 1.10 -7.91 16.64
N ASN A 102 2.03 -6.97 16.52
CA ASN A 102 1.84 -5.61 17.00
C ASN A 102 0.65 -4.92 16.34
N PHE A 103 0.49 -5.04 15.01
CA PHE A 103 -0.68 -4.52 14.30
C PHE A 103 -1.99 -5.14 14.82
N LEU A 104 -2.03 -6.47 14.96
CA LEU A 104 -3.23 -7.20 15.42
C LEU A 104 -3.60 -6.84 16.87
N SER A 105 -2.60 -6.57 17.72
CA SER A 105 -2.79 -6.17 19.12
C SER A 105 -3.18 -4.70 19.29
N SER A 106 -2.67 -3.81 18.44
CA SER A 106 -2.87 -2.35 18.56
C SER A 106 -4.05 -1.80 17.76
N SER A 107 -4.53 -2.53 16.75
CA SER A 107 -5.62 -2.09 15.88
C SER A 107 -6.81 -3.04 15.92
N LYS A 108 -8.02 -2.47 15.90
CA LYS A 108 -9.28 -3.25 15.87
C LYS A 108 -9.92 -3.33 14.50
N ILE A 109 -9.37 -2.65 13.49
CA ILE A 109 -9.98 -2.59 12.15
C ILE A 109 -10.14 -3.97 11.52
N TRP A 110 -9.23 -4.89 11.87
CA TRP A 110 -9.18 -6.23 11.31
C TRP A 110 -10.29 -7.15 11.81
N GLU A 111 -10.89 -6.83 12.97
CA GLU A 111 -11.98 -7.62 13.53
C GLU A 111 -13.21 -7.62 12.62
N SER A 112 -13.39 -6.56 11.83
CA SER A 112 -14.46 -6.46 10.82
C SER A 112 -14.21 -7.28 9.57
N TRP A 113 -12.97 -7.74 9.34
CA TRP A 113 -12.60 -8.50 8.14
C TRP A 113 -12.90 -9.98 8.26
N VAL A 114 -13.15 -10.47 9.47
CA VAL A 114 -13.33 -11.88 9.77
C VAL A 114 -14.58 -12.09 10.64
N PRO A 115 -15.18 -13.29 10.62
CA PRO A 115 -16.25 -13.63 11.55
C PRO A 115 -15.81 -13.50 13.02
N ALA A 116 -16.74 -13.15 13.91
CA ALA A 116 -16.44 -12.89 15.33
C ALA A 116 -15.76 -14.07 16.04
N ASN A 117 -16.10 -15.32 15.68
CA ASN A 117 -15.45 -16.51 16.23
C ASN A 117 -13.98 -16.63 15.80
N VAL A 118 -13.63 -16.18 14.58
CA VAL A 118 -12.25 -16.11 14.10
C VAL A 118 -11.50 -15.00 14.82
N ALA A 119 -12.09 -13.82 14.96
CA ALA A 119 -11.48 -12.72 15.71
C ALA A 119 -11.15 -13.11 17.15
N LYS A 120 -12.07 -13.83 17.82
CA LYS A 120 -11.83 -14.37 19.16
C LYS A 120 -10.64 -15.34 19.20
N LYS A 121 -10.49 -16.22 18.21
CA LYS A 121 -9.37 -17.17 18.13
C LYS A 121 -8.03 -16.47 17.89
N VAL A 122 -8.00 -15.48 17.00
CA VAL A 122 -6.79 -14.69 16.74
C VAL A 122 -6.36 -13.96 18.01
N LYS A 123 -7.28 -13.28 18.69
CA LYS A 123 -6.98 -12.58 19.97
C LYS A 123 -6.48 -13.51 21.06
N ALA A 124 -6.93 -14.76 21.10
CA ALA A 124 -6.47 -15.74 22.09
C ALA A 124 -5.09 -16.33 21.77
N ALA A 125 -4.59 -16.13 20.55
CA ALA A 125 -3.29 -16.65 20.09
C ALA A 125 -2.20 -15.56 20.00
N LEU A 126 -2.56 -14.29 20.20
CA LEU A 126 -1.63 -13.17 20.37
C LEU A 126 -1.05 -13.19 21.78
#